data_AF-A0A1Y2CB84-F1
#
_entry.id   AF-A0A1Y2CB84-F1
#
_cell.length_a   1.000
_cell.length_b   1.000
_cell.length_c   1.000
_cell.angle_alpha   90.00
_cell.angle_beta   90.00
_cell.angle_gamma   90.00
#
_symmetry.space_group_name_H-M   'P 1'
#
loop_
_entity.id
_entity.type
_entity.pdbx_description
1 polymer ?
#
loop_
_entity_poly.entity_id
_entity_poly.type
_entity_poly.pdbx_seq_one_letter_code
_entity_poly.pdbx_strand_id
1 'polypeptide(L)'
;MTDCDTLHASIPSFAAGIACCKSMQIVCDALNPPHVTSLAIVGPRYNGTIPISLDKLSALSNLTIQNTYFRGVIPTQFGSLVNLKVLQIKNNRLVSGGVPTELALLNSLEVLDLSGNNLIGTFPEIIEVACKNLVYLDISGNENLVDIDTLTIYNTLSYILFVVTFLILAALYLFIYLCEIRDVQHKRLNWAKARTTFNITLTIMSLSVMAAASAQLATSIKDISAQASIENVLQLAFKATFTYCYILYAYNRTHKILNSVSVVLQQCVYWFVVLCPLVLYLQVIPMALLICAGY
;
A
#
# COMPACT_ATOMS: atom_id res chain seq x y z
N MET A 1 -11.05 38.77 12.66
CA MET A 1 -11.84 37.66 13.24
C MET A 1 -10.95 37.00 14.26
N THR A 2 -11.39 36.86 15.51
CA THR A 2 -10.56 36.23 16.55
C THR A 2 -10.49 34.71 16.33
N ASP A 3 -9.51 34.04 16.93
CA ASP A 3 -9.43 32.57 16.94
C ASP A 3 -10.73 31.94 17.46
N CYS A 4 -11.31 32.51 18.52
CA CYS A 4 -12.59 32.09 19.07
C CYS A 4 -13.76 32.24 18.08
N ASP A 5 -13.78 33.30 17.28
CA ASP A 5 -14.82 33.47 16.25
C ASP A 5 -14.68 32.42 15.14
N THR A 6 -13.44 32.07 14.79
CA THR A 6 -13.14 30.98 13.84
C THR A 6 -13.62 29.64 14.40
N LEU A 7 -13.36 29.37 15.68
CA LEU A 7 -13.85 28.17 16.36
C LEU A 7 -15.36 28.11 16.42
N HIS A 8 -16.03 29.21 16.79
CA HIS A 8 -17.49 29.27 16.87
C HIS A 8 -18.14 29.03 15.50
N ALA A 9 -17.61 29.65 14.44
CA ALA A 9 -18.11 29.45 13.08
C ALA A 9 -17.94 27.99 12.60
N SER A 10 -16.88 27.32 13.04
CA SER A 10 -16.55 25.95 12.63
C SER A 10 -17.29 24.91 13.45
N ILE A 11 -17.43 25.16 14.76
CA ILE A 11 -18.00 24.24 15.74
C ILE A 11 -18.86 25.09 16.70
N PRO A 12 -20.15 25.30 16.40
CA PRO A 12 -21.03 26.23 17.13
C PRO A 12 -21.24 25.92 18.62
N SER A 13 -20.78 24.75 19.10
CA SER A 13 -20.81 24.43 20.53
C SER A 13 -19.84 25.26 21.37
N PHE A 14 -18.83 25.89 20.76
CA PHE A 14 -17.92 26.81 21.45
C PHE A 14 -18.49 28.23 21.45
N ALA A 15 -18.22 29.00 22.50
CA ALA A 15 -18.67 30.39 22.57
C ALA A 15 -17.91 31.30 21.58
N ALA A 16 -18.58 32.31 21.05
CA ALA A 16 -17.96 33.34 20.21
C ALA A 16 -17.17 34.37 21.04
N GLY A 17 -16.24 35.09 20.39
CA GLY A 17 -15.35 36.05 21.05
C GLY A 17 -14.52 35.46 22.18
N ILE A 18 -13.87 36.31 22.98
CA ILE A 18 -12.94 35.91 24.06
C ILE A 18 -13.55 34.98 25.13
N ALA A 19 -14.87 34.80 25.14
CA ALA A 19 -15.56 33.87 26.03
C ALA A 19 -15.17 32.41 25.76
N CYS A 20 -14.69 32.05 24.57
CA CYS A 20 -14.25 30.69 24.27
C CYS A 20 -13.10 30.23 25.18
N CYS A 21 -12.20 31.15 25.55
CA CYS A 21 -11.07 30.91 26.44
C CYS A 21 -11.47 30.59 27.90
N LYS A 22 -12.76 30.69 28.24
CA LYS A 22 -13.29 30.26 29.55
C LYS A 22 -13.72 28.80 29.56
N SER A 23 -13.75 28.14 28.40
CA SER A 23 -14.10 26.72 28.29
C SER A 23 -12.99 25.84 28.87
N MET A 24 -13.36 24.75 29.55
CA MET A 24 -12.40 23.73 29.98
C MET A 24 -11.70 23.03 28.80
N GLN A 25 -12.25 23.16 27.60
CA GLN A 25 -11.74 22.53 26.37
C GLN A 25 -10.76 23.42 25.58
N ILE A 26 -10.60 24.69 25.97
CA ILE A 26 -9.80 25.66 25.21
C ILE A 26 -8.84 26.35 26.17
N VAL A 27 -7.56 26.38 25.82
CA VAL A 27 -6.54 27.19 26.50
C VAL A 27 -6.09 28.28 25.53
N CYS A 28 -6.01 29.51 26.04
CA CYS A 28 -5.53 30.66 25.29
C CYS A 28 -4.28 31.25 25.94
N ASP A 29 -3.46 31.94 25.14
CA ASP A 29 -2.34 32.71 25.66
C ASP A 29 -2.79 33.98 26.40
N ALA A 30 -1.83 34.67 27.03
CA ALA A 30 -2.06 35.91 27.76
C ALA A 30 -1.97 37.17 26.85
N LEU A 31 -1.98 36.99 25.52
CA LEU A 31 -1.90 38.12 24.58
C LEU A 31 -3.26 38.83 24.45
N ASN A 32 -3.24 40.02 23.85
CA ASN A 32 -4.45 40.80 23.60
C ASN A 32 -4.48 41.24 22.12
N PRO A 33 -5.31 40.62 21.26
CA PRO A 33 -6.28 39.56 21.58
C PRO A 33 -5.62 38.21 21.91
N PRO A 34 -6.29 37.34 22.70
CA PRO A 34 -5.77 36.03 23.05
C PRO A 34 -5.84 35.07 21.86
N HIS A 35 -4.80 34.27 21.67
CA HIS A 35 -4.75 33.19 20.67
C HIS A 35 -5.00 31.84 21.32
N VAL A 36 -5.62 30.92 20.59
CA VAL A 36 -5.89 29.57 21.07
C VAL A 36 -4.63 28.72 20.95
N THR A 37 -4.10 28.27 22.09
CA THR A 37 -2.87 27.47 22.15
C THR A 37 -3.14 25.99 22.39
N SER A 38 -4.27 25.63 23.01
CA SER A 38 -4.70 24.23 23.14
C SER A 38 -6.20 24.08 22.90
N LEU A 39 -6.58 23.06 22.15
CA LEU A 39 -7.98 22.75 21.82
C LEU A 39 -8.26 21.26 22.03
N ALA A 40 -9.27 20.96 22.84
CA ALA A 40 -9.72 19.60 23.14
C ALA A 40 -11.19 19.40 22.71
N ILE A 41 -11.40 18.70 21.60
CA ILE A 41 -12.72 18.31 21.10
C ILE A 41 -12.98 16.87 21.53
N VAL A 42 -13.70 16.71 22.64
CA VAL A 42 -13.92 15.39 23.26
C VAL A 42 -15.40 15.08 23.42
N GLY A 43 -15.80 13.89 22.96
CA GLY A 43 -17.10 13.28 23.24
C GLY A 43 -18.05 13.20 22.04
N PRO A 44 -19.19 12.49 22.21
CA PRO A 44 -20.04 12.03 21.10
C PRO A 44 -20.90 13.14 20.48
N ARG A 45 -20.86 14.37 21.01
CA ARG A 45 -21.67 15.49 20.48
C ARG A 45 -21.10 16.10 19.20
N TYR A 46 -19.85 15.78 18.85
CA TYR A 46 -19.18 16.31 17.67
C TYR A 46 -19.30 15.31 16.52
N ASN A 47 -19.81 15.76 15.37
CA ASN A 47 -20.05 14.95 14.18
C ASN A 47 -19.69 15.73 12.90
N GLY A 48 -19.81 15.08 11.74
CA GLY A 48 -19.42 15.68 10.45
C GLY A 48 -17.96 15.41 10.13
N THR A 49 -17.28 16.36 9.48
CA THR A 49 -15.85 16.28 9.17
C THR A 49 -15.05 17.18 10.09
N ILE A 50 -13.77 16.87 10.27
CA ILE A 50 -12.83 17.79 10.95
C ILE A 50 -12.80 19.11 10.15
N PRO A 51 -13.13 20.27 10.76
CA PRO A 51 -13.16 21.53 10.05
C PRO A 51 -11.77 21.95 9.57
N ILE A 52 -11.65 22.26 8.29
CA ILE A 52 -10.38 22.72 7.69
C ILE A 52 -9.90 24.02 8.35
N SER A 53 -10.84 24.90 8.71
CA SER A 53 -10.62 26.21 9.35
C SER A 53 -9.88 26.18 10.69
N LEU A 54 -9.66 25.01 11.28
CA LEU A 54 -8.76 24.86 12.43
C LEU A 54 -7.30 25.20 12.05
N ASP A 55 -6.96 25.16 10.77
CA ASP A 55 -5.67 25.60 10.21
C ASP A 55 -5.34 27.08 10.51
N LYS A 56 -6.36 27.92 10.71
CA LYS A 56 -6.19 29.34 11.03
C LYS A 56 -5.73 29.59 12.46
N LEU A 57 -5.77 28.60 13.34
CA LEU A 57 -5.32 28.71 14.73
C LEU A 57 -3.79 28.60 14.79
N SER A 58 -3.10 29.60 14.24
CA SER A 58 -1.64 29.56 14.03
C SER A 58 -0.81 29.40 15.31
N ALA A 59 -1.34 29.78 16.47
CA ALA A 59 -0.70 29.60 17.78
C ALA A 59 -0.96 28.23 18.42
N LEU A 60 -1.73 27.34 17.76
CA LEU A 60 -2.12 26.07 18.31
C LEU A 60 -0.90 25.16 18.51
N SER A 61 -0.71 24.75 19.76
CA SER A 61 0.35 23.85 20.20
C SER A 61 -0.16 22.44 20.50
N ASN A 62 -1.40 22.33 20.99
CA ASN A 62 -2.01 21.05 21.33
C ASN A 62 -3.40 20.93 20.70
N LEU A 63 -3.61 19.90 19.90
CA LEU A 63 -4.90 19.54 19.33
C LEU A 63 -5.27 18.12 19.71
N THR A 64 -6.34 17.98 20.49
CA THR A 64 -6.91 16.68 20.88
C THR A 64 -8.32 16.56 20.34
N ILE A 65 -8.57 15.52 19.55
CA ILE A 65 -9.88 15.13 19.01
C ILE A 65 -10.11 13.67 19.41
N GLN A 66 -11.01 13.44 20.36
CA GLN A 66 -11.18 12.10 20.92
C GLN A 66 -12.63 11.71 21.14
N ASN A 67 -12.96 10.43 20.87
CA ASN A 67 -14.27 9.85 21.13
C ASN A 67 -15.41 10.65 20.48
N THR A 68 -15.17 11.18 19.27
CA THR A 68 -16.15 11.94 18.49
C THR A 68 -16.74 11.09 17.37
N TYR A 69 -17.81 11.58 16.74
CA TYR A 69 -18.35 11.01 15.51
C TYR A 69 -17.84 11.74 14.26
N PHE A 70 -16.68 12.39 14.32
CA PHE A 70 -16.05 12.90 13.11
C PHE A 70 -15.70 11.76 12.14
N ARG A 71 -15.94 12.02 10.85
CA ARG A 71 -15.72 11.15 9.70
C ARG A 71 -14.91 11.92 8.64
N GLY A 72 -14.60 11.26 7.53
CA GLY A 72 -13.83 11.88 6.45
C GLY A 72 -12.33 11.65 6.62
N VAL A 73 -11.54 12.67 6.29
CA VAL A 73 -10.07 12.67 6.26
C VAL A 73 -9.49 13.61 7.31
N ILE A 74 -8.22 13.40 7.66
CA ILE A 74 -7.41 14.41 8.34
C ILE A 74 -7.12 15.52 7.31
N PRO A 75 -7.43 16.80 7.59
CA PRO A 75 -7.17 17.89 6.64
C PRO A 75 -5.67 18.06 6.36
N THR A 76 -5.29 18.17 5.09
CA THR A 76 -3.89 18.44 4.68
C THR A 76 -3.40 19.80 5.19
N GLN A 77 -4.32 20.75 5.39
CA GLN A 77 -4.05 22.09 5.92
C GLN A 77 -3.50 22.06 7.34
N PHE A 78 -3.63 20.94 8.07
CA PHE A 78 -3.01 20.82 9.39
C PHE A 78 -1.48 20.93 9.34
N GLY A 79 -0.85 20.67 8.18
CA GLY A 79 0.57 20.95 7.97
C GLY A 79 0.98 22.43 8.12
N SER A 80 0.03 23.36 8.11
CA SER A 80 0.30 24.79 8.35
C SER A 80 0.42 25.17 9.84
N LEU A 81 0.03 24.28 10.75
CA LEU A 81 0.07 24.49 12.20
C LEU A 81 1.48 24.24 12.75
N VAL A 82 2.48 24.98 12.26
CA VAL A 82 3.92 24.73 12.52
C VAL A 82 4.34 24.75 14.01
N ASN A 83 3.51 25.31 14.88
CA ASN A 83 3.70 25.35 16.33
C ASN A 83 3.14 24.11 17.06
N LEU A 84 2.49 23.19 16.34
CA LEU A 84 1.85 22.02 16.92
C LEU A 84 2.90 21.05 17.48
N LYS A 85 2.77 20.76 18.77
CA LYS A 85 3.58 19.81 19.54
C LYS A 85 2.82 18.52 19.78
N VAL A 86 1.52 18.61 20.00
CA VAL A 86 0.66 17.44 20.28
C VAL A 86 -0.48 17.41 19.29
N LEU A 87 -0.53 16.36 18.48
CA LEU A 87 -1.66 16.01 17.63
C LEU A 87 -2.21 14.66 18.04
N GLN A 88 -3.38 14.66 18.68
CA GLN A 88 -4.07 13.43 19.08
C GLN A 88 -5.44 13.40 18.40
N ILE A 89 -5.62 12.47 17.48
CA ILE A 89 -6.90 12.19 16.83
C ILE A 89 -7.17 10.71 17.08
N LYS A 90 -7.82 10.37 18.20
CA LYS A 90 -7.97 8.97 18.63
C LYS A 90 -9.41 8.55 18.90
N ASN A 91 -9.71 7.27 18.64
CA ASN A 91 -11.05 6.71 18.83
C ASN A 91 -12.14 7.51 18.11
N ASN A 92 -11.89 7.89 16.85
CA ASN A 92 -12.90 8.53 15.99
C ASN A 92 -13.26 7.60 14.82
N ARG A 93 -14.18 8.04 13.96
CA ARG A 93 -14.66 7.25 12.82
C ARG A 93 -14.15 7.83 11.51
N LEU A 94 -12.88 8.23 11.44
CA LEU A 94 -12.26 8.68 10.20
C LEU A 94 -12.11 7.48 9.26
N VAL A 95 -12.71 7.54 8.07
CA VAL A 95 -12.87 6.38 7.16
C VAL A 95 -12.32 6.65 5.75
N SER A 96 -11.98 7.89 5.41
CA SER A 96 -11.95 8.32 4.01
C SER A 96 -10.57 8.69 3.46
N GLY A 97 -9.47 8.39 4.16
CA GLY A 97 -8.13 8.75 3.68
C GLY A 97 -7.00 8.21 4.55
N GLY A 98 -5.79 8.24 3.99
CA GLY A 98 -4.57 7.95 4.72
C GLY A 98 -4.09 9.11 5.56
N VAL A 99 -2.91 8.94 6.17
CA VAL A 99 -2.26 10.01 6.92
C VAL A 99 -1.68 11.02 5.92
N PRO A 100 -2.04 12.31 5.99
CA PRO A 100 -1.56 13.31 5.04
C PRO A 100 -0.07 13.56 5.20
N THR A 101 0.66 13.59 4.08
CA THR A 101 2.12 13.79 4.06
C THR A 101 2.50 15.19 4.55
N GLU A 102 1.58 16.15 4.46
CA GLU A 102 1.74 17.52 4.96
C GLU A 102 1.97 17.60 6.47
N LEU A 103 1.62 16.56 7.24
CA LEU A 103 1.98 16.50 8.66
C LEU A 103 3.50 16.46 8.88
N ALA A 104 4.29 16.09 7.86
CA ALA A 104 5.75 16.17 7.91
C ALA A 104 6.26 17.63 7.99
N LEU A 105 5.43 18.64 7.74
CA LEU A 105 5.78 20.06 7.91
C LEU A 105 5.76 20.48 9.40
N LEU A 106 5.22 19.65 10.28
CA LEU A 106 5.10 19.91 11.71
C LEU A 106 6.41 19.61 12.43
N ASN A 107 7.41 20.46 12.21
CA ASN A 107 8.76 20.29 12.76
C ASN A 107 8.81 20.30 14.31
N SER A 108 7.81 20.90 14.95
CA SER A 108 7.69 20.99 16.41
C SER A 108 6.94 19.81 17.04
N LEU A 109 6.47 18.85 16.22
CA LEU A 109 5.60 17.77 16.69
C LEU A 109 6.38 16.80 17.59
N GLU A 110 5.86 16.58 18.79
CA GLU A 110 6.40 15.71 19.84
C GLU A 110 5.53 14.46 20.03
N VAL A 111 4.21 14.58 19.83
CA VAL A 111 3.24 13.50 20.02
C VAL A 111 2.30 13.44 18.83
N LEU A 112 2.26 12.28 18.17
CA LEU A 112 1.30 11.93 17.13
C LEU A 112 0.54 10.66 17.54
N ASP A 113 -0.72 10.81 17.92
CA ASP A 113 -1.60 9.69 18.26
C ASP A 113 -2.80 9.68 17.30
N LEU A 114 -2.80 8.72 16.37
CA LEU A 114 -3.86 8.49 15.40
C LEU A 114 -4.61 7.17 15.70
N SER A 115 -4.50 6.66 16.93
CA SER A 115 -4.97 5.32 17.29
C SER A 115 -6.49 5.17 17.28
N GLY A 116 -6.98 3.97 16.98
CA GLY A 116 -8.40 3.65 17.02
C GLY A 116 -9.25 4.44 16.02
N ASN A 117 -8.75 4.64 14.80
CA ASN A 117 -9.54 5.16 13.68
C ASN A 117 -9.66 4.08 12.59
N ASN A 118 -10.27 4.42 11.45
CA ASN A 118 -10.34 3.55 10.28
C ASN A 118 -9.49 4.14 9.13
N LEU A 119 -8.28 4.61 9.43
CA LEU A 119 -7.35 5.11 8.41
C LEU A 119 -6.92 3.97 7.47
N ILE A 120 -6.64 4.33 6.22
CA ILE A 120 -6.31 3.38 5.14
C ILE A 120 -4.99 3.76 4.46
N GLY A 121 -4.35 2.81 3.78
CA GLY A 121 -3.17 3.06 2.94
C GLY A 121 -1.85 2.88 3.71
N THR A 122 -0.79 3.56 3.29
CA THR A 122 0.52 3.47 3.94
C THR A 122 0.77 4.65 4.86
N PHE A 123 1.43 4.41 5.99
CA PHE A 123 1.94 5.49 6.84
C PHE A 123 3.09 6.21 6.12
N PRO A 124 3.07 7.55 5.98
CA PRO A 124 4.14 8.28 5.30
C PRO A 124 5.44 8.30 6.11
N GLU A 125 6.44 7.55 5.66
CA GLU A 125 7.82 7.54 6.23
C GLU A 125 8.42 8.94 6.35
N ILE A 126 8.05 9.86 5.47
CA ILE A 126 8.50 11.25 5.52
C ILE A 126 8.15 11.95 6.84
N ILE A 127 7.09 11.53 7.54
CA ILE A 127 6.73 12.06 8.86
C ILE A 127 7.79 11.64 9.89
N GLU A 128 8.23 10.39 9.87
CA GLU A 128 9.26 9.89 10.80
C GLU A 128 10.61 10.55 10.55
N VAL A 129 10.93 10.81 9.28
CA VAL A 129 12.20 11.45 8.89
C VAL A 129 12.20 12.96 9.18
N ALA A 130 11.07 13.65 8.93
CA ALA A 130 10.97 15.10 9.05
C ALA A 130 10.69 15.56 10.49
N CYS A 131 9.79 14.88 11.21
CA CYS A 131 9.39 15.24 12.58
C CYS A 131 10.43 14.74 13.59
N LYS A 132 11.62 15.34 13.60
CA LYS A 132 12.76 14.94 14.45
C LYS A 132 12.51 15.04 15.96
N ASN A 133 11.50 15.80 16.37
CA ASN A 133 11.13 15.98 17.77
C ASN A 133 10.08 14.95 18.23
N LEU A 134 9.63 14.05 17.34
CA LEU A 134 8.59 13.08 17.66
C LEU A 134 9.09 12.07 18.70
N VAL A 135 8.45 12.06 19.87
CA VAL A 135 8.77 11.17 21.00
C VAL A 135 7.73 10.05 21.12
N TYR A 136 6.50 10.30 20.69
CA TYR A 136 5.40 9.33 20.75
C TYR A 136 4.68 9.27 19.40
N LEU A 137 4.64 8.07 18.82
CA LEU A 137 3.85 7.74 17.64
C LEU A 137 2.97 6.54 17.95
N ASP A 138 1.66 6.69 17.77
CA ASP A 138 0.70 5.59 17.88
C ASP A 138 -0.29 5.63 16.72
N ILE A 139 -0.20 4.60 15.87
CA ILE A 139 -1.10 4.39 14.74
C ILE A 139 -1.93 3.11 14.92
N SER A 140 -1.91 2.52 16.12
CA SER A 140 -2.56 1.23 16.41
C SER A 140 -4.08 1.31 16.26
N GLY A 141 -4.73 0.17 16.01
CA GLY A 141 -6.18 0.12 15.84
C GLY A 141 -6.68 0.80 14.55
N ASN A 142 -5.82 0.98 13.55
CA ASN A 142 -6.18 1.31 12.16
C ASN A 142 -5.97 0.08 11.28
N GLU A 143 -6.98 -0.80 11.16
CA GLU A 143 -6.85 -2.13 10.54
C GLU A 143 -6.32 -2.12 9.09
N ASN A 144 -6.55 -1.03 8.35
CA ASN A 144 -6.19 -0.89 6.94
C ASN A 144 -5.01 0.05 6.70
N LEU A 145 -4.38 0.58 7.76
CA LEU A 145 -3.18 1.41 7.67
C LEU A 145 -1.96 0.50 7.86
N VAL A 146 -1.09 0.47 6.87
CA VAL A 146 0.10 -0.38 6.85
C VAL A 146 1.35 0.49 7.01
N ASP A 147 2.27 0.03 7.85
CA ASP A 147 3.59 0.64 7.99
C ASP A 147 4.55 0.10 6.93
N ILE A 148 5.32 0.97 6.26
CA ILE A 148 6.26 0.60 5.19
C ILE A 148 7.35 -0.33 5.72
N ASP A 149 7.75 -0.21 6.98
CA ASP A 149 8.71 -1.14 7.61
C ASP A 149 8.18 -2.56 7.62
N THR A 150 6.89 -2.74 7.90
CA THR A 150 6.28 -4.07 7.81
C THR A 150 6.27 -4.58 6.38
N LEU A 151 5.95 -3.72 5.40
CA LEU A 151 5.90 -4.11 3.98
C LEU A 151 7.29 -4.47 3.42
N THR A 152 8.32 -3.70 3.78
CA THR A 152 9.71 -3.99 3.38
C THR A 152 10.19 -5.29 4.03
N ILE A 153 9.94 -5.52 5.32
CA ILE A 153 10.27 -6.78 6.00
C ILE A 153 9.56 -7.96 5.34
N TYR A 154 8.25 -7.86 5.04
CA TYR A 154 7.50 -8.92 4.36
C TYR A 154 8.07 -9.21 2.96
N ASN A 155 8.39 -8.17 2.19
CA ASN A 155 8.98 -8.32 0.85
C ASN A 155 10.39 -8.93 0.91
N THR A 156 11.23 -8.48 1.84
CA THR A 156 12.58 -9.01 2.06
C THR A 156 12.52 -10.46 2.53
N LEU A 157 11.65 -10.81 3.47
CA LEU A 157 11.47 -12.17 3.97
C LEU A 157 10.95 -13.11 2.86
N SER A 158 9.97 -12.63 2.08
CA SER A 158 9.44 -13.36 0.92
C SER A 158 10.52 -13.62 -0.12
N TYR A 159 11.36 -12.62 -0.43
CA TYR A 159 12.48 -12.77 -1.36
C TYR A 159 13.54 -13.76 -0.85
N ILE A 160 13.91 -13.69 0.44
CA ILE A 160 14.86 -14.62 1.05
C ILE A 160 14.31 -16.05 0.97
N LEU A 161 13.04 -16.26 1.33
CA LEU A 161 12.41 -17.58 1.28
C LEU A 161 12.39 -18.14 -0.15
N PHE A 162 12.16 -17.29 -1.14
CA PHE A 162 12.23 -17.65 -2.55
C PHE A 162 13.64 -18.12 -2.96
N VAL A 163 14.68 -17.34 -2.63
CA VAL A 163 16.07 -17.70 -2.96
C VAL A 163 16.46 -19.03 -2.29
N VAL A 164 16.11 -19.22 -1.02
CA VAL A 164 16.37 -20.47 -0.30
C VAL A 164 15.69 -21.66 -0.97
N THR A 165 14.42 -21.51 -1.35
CA THR A 165 13.66 -22.57 -2.04
C THR A 165 14.29 -22.93 -3.38
N PHE A 166 14.72 -21.93 -4.15
CA PHE A 166 15.40 -22.15 -5.43
C PHE A 166 16.72 -22.90 -5.27
N LEU A 167 17.54 -22.54 -4.27
CA LEU A 167 18.80 -23.23 -3.97
C LEU A 167 18.57 -24.69 -3.56
N ILE A 168 17.54 -24.98 -2.75
CA ILE A 168 17.17 -26.34 -2.37
C ILE A 168 16.78 -27.16 -3.60
N LEU A 169 15.94 -26.61 -4.49
CA LEU A 169 15.55 -27.27 -5.72
C LEU A 169 16.76 -27.52 -6.63
N ALA A 170 17.64 -26.53 -6.82
CA ALA A 170 18.86 -26.71 -7.60
C ALA A 170 19.76 -27.83 -7.05
N ALA A 171 19.91 -27.93 -5.73
CA ALA A 171 20.66 -29.00 -5.07
C ALA A 171 20.00 -30.37 -5.28
N LEU A 172 18.68 -30.47 -5.17
CA LEU A 172 17.93 -31.69 -5.44
C LEU A 172 18.05 -32.13 -6.90
N TYR A 173 18.01 -31.19 -7.86
CA TYR A 173 18.22 -31.48 -9.27
C TYR A 173 19.61 -32.05 -9.53
N LEU A 174 20.64 -31.41 -8.97
CA LEU A 174 22.02 -31.87 -9.07
C LEU A 174 22.17 -33.27 -8.45
N PHE A 175 21.56 -33.53 -7.29
CA PHE A 175 21.57 -34.85 -6.66
C PHE A 175 20.91 -35.92 -7.53
N ILE A 176 19.74 -35.64 -8.10
CA ILE A 176 19.04 -36.54 -9.03
C ILE A 176 19.93 -36.82 -10.25
N TYR A 177 20.54 -35.79 -10.82
CA TYR A 177 21.43 -35.90 -11.97
C TYR A 177 22.68 -36.75 -11.66
N LEU A 178 23.33 -36.52 -10.51
CA LEU A 178 24.46 -37.31 -10.06
C LEU A 178 24.09 -38.78 -9.76
N CYS A 179 22.91 -39.02 -9.18
CA CYS A 179 22.42 -40.38 -8.96
C CYS A 179 22.13 -41.10 -10.28
N GLU A 180 21.62 -40.40 -11.28
CA GLU A 180 21.40 -40.95 -12.61
C GLU A 180 22.72 -41.35 -13.28
N ILE A 181 23.76 -40.52 -13.18
CA ILE A 181 25.11 -40.88 -13.65
C ILE A 181 25.63 -42.13 -12.94
N ARG A 182 25.39 -42.26 -11.63
CA ARG A 182 25.81 -43.42 -10.83
C ARG A 182 25.03 -44.71 -11.18
N ASP A 183 23.73 -44.61 -11.46
CA ASP A 183 22.85 -45.76 -11.70
C ASP A 183 22.87 -46.28 -13.16
N VAL A 184 23.49 -45.55 -14.09
CA VAL A 184 23.89 -46.08 -15.42
C VAL A 184 24.76 -47.35 -15.27
N GLN A 185 25.46 -47.52 -14.15
CA GLN A 185 26.22 -48.75 -13.86
C GLN A 185 25.37 -49.92 -13.34
N HIS A 186 24.13 -49.70 -12.83
CA HIS A 186 23.37 -50.73 -12.10
C HIS A 186 21.93 -51.00 -12.57
N LYS A 187 21.36 -50.24 -13.52
CA LYS A 187 20.05 -50.52 -14.18
C LYS A 187 18.87 -50.77 -13.22
N ARG A 188 18.75 -50.05 -12.08
CA ARG A 188 17.67 -50.32 -11.10
C ARG A 188 16.53 -49.28 -11.03
N LEU A 189 16.70 -48.02 -11.42
CA LEU A 189 15.63 -47.00 -11.34
C LEU A 189 15.26 -46.30 -12.68
N ASN A 190 13.98 -45.89 -12.80
CA ASN A 190 13.42 -45.22 -13.97
C ASN A 190 13.52 -43.68 -13.83
N TRP A 191 14.74 -43.14 -13.95
CA TRP A 191 15.10 -41.73 -13.71
C TRP A 191 14.36 -40.71 -14.60
N ALA A 192 13.85 -41.14 -15.76
CA ALA A 192 13.01 -40.32 -16.63
C ALA A 192 11.74 -39.81 -15.92
N LYS A 193 11.08 -40.66 -15.10
CA LYS A 193 9.89 -40.23 -14.34
C LYS A 193 10.27 -39.22 -13.25
N ALA A 194 11.35 -39.48 -12.51
CA ALA A 194 11.82 -38.59 -11.45
C ALA A 194 12.20 -37.20 -11.98
N ARG A 195 12.91 -37.12 -13.13
CA ARG A 195 13.26 -35.86 -13.79
C ARG A 195 12.02 -35.12 -14.28
N THR A 196 11.05 -35.84 -14.83
CA THR A 196 9.79 -35.23 -15.31
C THR A 196 8.98 -34.67 -14.14
N THR A 197 8.85 -35.43 -13.04
CA THR A 197 8.18 -34.97 -11.82
C THR A 197 8.88 -33.75 -11.24
N PHE A 198 10.22 -33.77 -11.14
CA PHE A 198 10.99 -32.64 -10.63
C PHE A 198 10.82 -31.36 -11.48
N ASN A 199 10.91 -31.49 -12.81
CA ASN A 199 10.69 -30.37 -13.73
C ASN A 199 9.27 -29.82 -13.62
N ILE A 200 8.25 -30.67 -13.48
CA ILE A 200 6.87 -30.23 -13.27
C ILE A 200 6.75 -29.45 -11.95
N THR A 201 7.32 -29.96 -10.85
CA THR A 201 7.31 -29.28 -9.55
C THR A 201 8.02 -27.93 -9.60
N LEU A 202 9.18 -27.86 -10.25
CA LEU A 202 9.93 -26.61 -10.43
C LEU A 202 9.12 -25.58 -11.24
N THR A 203 8.45 -26.03 -12.32
CA THR A 203 7.59 -25.17 -13.13
C THR A 203 6.41 -24.64 -12.32
N ILE A 204 5.73 -25.50 -11.54
CA ILE A 204 4.59 -25.09 -10.69
C ILE A 204 5.04 -24.08 -9.62
N MET A 205 6.19 -24.29 -8.97
CA MET A 205 6.72 -23.34 -7.97
C MET A 205 7.14 -22.02 -8.60
N SER A 206 7.71 -22.03 -9.82
CA SER A 206 8.03 -20.79 -10.54
C SER A 206 6.77 -20.01 -10.94
N LEU A 207 5.69 -20.72 -11.33
CA LEU A 207 4.40 -20.12 -11.68
C LEU A 207 3.69 -19.53 -10.45
N SER A 208 3.72 -20.21 -9.30
CA SER A 208 3.10 -19.69 -8.07
C SER A 208 3.80 -18.44 -7.54
N VAL A 209 5.12 -18.34 -7.70
CA VAL A 209 5.89 -17.15 -7.33
C VAL A 209 5.61 -15.99 -8.28
N MET A 210 5.53 -16.23 -9.60
CA MET A 210 5.13 -15.18 -10.54
C MET A 210 3.69 -14.72 -10.30
N ALA A 211 2.78 -15.61 -9.90
CA ALA A 211 1.42 -15.27 -9.50
C ALA A 211 1.39 -14.42 -8.20
N ALA A 212 2.21 -14.76 -7.20
CA ALA A 212 2.32 -13.97 -5.97
C ALA A 212 2.95 -12.59 -6.22
N ALA A 213 4.03 -12.52 -7.00
CA ALA A 213 4.69 -11.26 -7.36
C ALA A 213 3.78 -10.36 -8.20
N SER A 214 2.97 -10.92 -9.11
CA SER A 214 1.99 -10.17 -9.88
C SER A 214 0.79 -9.71 -9.03
N ALA A 215 0.37 -10.46 -8.01
CA ALA A 215 -0.65 -10.03 -7.05
C ALA A 215 -0.13 -8.91 -6.12
N GLN A 216 1.12 -8.99 -5.68
CA GLN A 216 1.81 -7.95 -4.89
C GLN A 216 2.01 -6.66 -5.72
N LEU A 217 2.33 -6.81 -7.00
CA LEU A 217 2.44 -5.69 -7.94
C LEU A 217 1.06 -5.09 -8.24
N ALA A 218 0.00 -5.90 -8.40
CA ALA A 218 -1.35 -5.41 -8.64
C ALA A 218 -1.95 -4.63 -7.46
N THR A 219 -1.59 -5.01 -6.22
CA THR A 219 -1.96 -4.27 -5.01
C THR A 219 -1.18 -2.96 -4.91
N SER A 220 0.13 -2.99 -5.16
CA SER A 220 0.97 -1.78 -5.22
C SER A 220 0.59 -0.81 -6.36
N ILE A 221 0.08 -1.33 -7.50
CA ILE A 221 -0.41 -0.54 -8.64
C ILE A 221 -1.76 0.12 -8.33
N LYS A 222 -2.59 -0.46 -7.45
CA LYS A 222 -3.85 0.15 -7.02
C LYS A 222 -3.59 1.51 -6.35
N ASP A 223 -2.47 1.64 -5.65
CA ASP A 223 -2.04 2.88 -5.00
C ASP A 223 -1.31 3.85 -5.96
N ILE A 224 -0.68 3.36 -7.03
CA ILE A 224 0.00 4.19 -8.06
C ILE A 224 -0.97 4.67 -9.16
N SER A 225 -2.16 4.08 -9.27
CA SER A 225 -3.17 4.37 -10.30
C SER A 225 -3.74 5.80 -10.30
N ALA A 226 -3.24 6.69 -9.43
CA ALA A 226 -3.49 8.12 -9.53
C ALA A 226 -2.63 8.84 -10.61
N GLN A 227 -1.49 8.30 -11.11
CA GLN A 227 -0.59 9.13 -11.92
C GLN A 227 0.26 8.50 -13.06
N ALA A 228 0.08 7.23 -13.48
CA ALA A 228 0.88 6.69 -14.61
C ALA A 228 0.09 5.80 -15.58
N SER A 229 0.34 5.98 -16.89
CA SER A 229 -0.38 5.31 -17.99
C SER A 229 -0.07 3.81 -18.06
N ILE A 230 -1.15 3.03 -18.01
CA ILE A 230 -1.24 1.56 -18.06
C ILE A 230 -0.44 0.93 -19.22
N GLU A 231 -0.18 1.67 -20.30
CA GLU A 231 0.55 1.20 -21.49
C GLU A 231 2.01 0.81 -21.23
N ASN A 232 2.73 1.56 -20.39
CA ASN A 232 4.16 1.30 -20.16
C ASN A 232 4.40 0.04 -19.32
N VAL A 233 3.45 -0.30 -18.45
CA VAL A 233 3.50 -1.45 -17.56
C VAL A 233 3.19 -2.75 -18.31
N LEU A 234 2.18 -2.72 -19.19
CA LEU A 234 1.87 -3.84 -20.08
C LEU A 234 3.06 -4.14 -20.99
N GLN A 235 3.67 -3.13 -21.61
CA GLN A 235 4.85 -3.26 -22.48
C GLN A 235 6.01 -4.00 -21.82
N LEU A 236 6.28 -3.73 -20.53
CA LEU A 236 7.37 -4.37 -19.79
C LEU A 236 7.07 -5.84 -19.45
N ALA A 237 5.84 -6.13 -19.01
CA ALA A 237 5.38 -7.50 -18.77
C ALA A 237 5.36 -8.33 -20.07
N PHE A 238 4.97 -7.72 -21.19
CA PHE A 238 5.02 -8.34 -22.52
C PHE A 238 6.44 -8.71 -22.95
N LYS A 239 7.41 -7.80 -22.75
CA LYS A 239 8.82 -8.06 -23.09
C LYS A 239 9.42 -9.20 -22.27
N ALA A 240 9.17 -9.22 -20.96
CA ALA A 240 9.68 -10.28 -20.08
C ALA A 240 9.13 -11.67 -20.45
N THR A 241 7.83 -11.74 -20.75
CA THR A 241 7.16 -12.99 -21.14
C THR A 241 7.64 -13.49 -22.50
N PHE A 242 7.86 -12.58 -23.47
CA PHE A 242 8.37 -12.92 -24.80
C PHE A 242 9.80 -13.47 -24.75
N THR A 243 10.69 -12.84 -23.97
CA THR A 243 12.07 -13.30 -23.78
C THR A 243 12.11 -14.69 -23.15
N TYR A 244 11.26 -14.97 -22.16
CA TYR A 244 11.17 -16.29 -21.52
C TYR A 244 10.70 -17.40 -22.48
N CYS A 245 9.66 -17.14 -23.28
CA CYS A 245 9.18 -18.08 -24.29
C CYS A 245 10.21 -18.35 -25.40
N TYR A 246 10.97 -17.34 -25.81
CA TYR A 246 12.02 -17.47 -26.82
C TYR A 246 13.20 -18.33 -26.33
N ILE A 247 13.61 -18.17 -25.07
CA ILE A 247 14.65 -18.99 -24.44
C ILE A 247 14.22 -20.46 -24.38
N LEU A 248 12.97 -20.74 -23.98
CA LEU A 248 12.41 -22.10 -23.95
C LEU A 248 12.34 -22.73 -25.35
N TYR A 249 11.94 -21.96 -26.37
CA TYR A 249 11.92 -22.42 -27.76
C TYR A 249 13.32 -22.75 -28.29
N ALA A 250 14.30 -21.86 -28.05
CA ALA A 250 15.69 -22.05 -28.47
C ALA A 250 16.35 -23.27 -27.81
N TYR A 251 16.04 -23.51 -26.53
CA TYR A 251 16.49 -24.67 -25.77
C TYR A 251 15.89 -25.99 -26.27
N ASN A 252 14.60 -26.00 -26.64
CA ASN A 252 13.96 -27.20 -27.19
C ASN A 252 14.49 -27.54 -28.59
N ARG A 253 14.77 -26.53 -29.43
CA ARG A 253 15.32 -26.71 -30.78
C ARG A 253 16.71 -27.32 -30.79
N THR A 254 17.56 -26.98 -29.82
CA THR A 254 18.93 -27.47 -29.71
C THR A 254 19.03 -28.90 -29.19
N HIS A 255 18.08 -29.33 -28.34
CA HIS A 255 18.17 -30.63 -27.70
C HIS A 255 17.22 -31.72 -28.25
N LYS A 256 16.18 -31.37 -29.03
CA LYS A 256 15.21 -32.34 -29.62
C LYS A 256 14.61 -33.33 -28.59
N ILE A 257 14.39 -32.90 -27.34
CA ILE A 257 14.12 -33.86 -26.24
C ILE A 257 12.64 -34.31 -26.16
N LEU A 258 11.57 -33.55 -26.49
CA LEU A 258 10.20 -34.12 -26.39
C LEU A 258 9.14 -33.54 -27.33
N ASN A 259 8.28 -34.45 -27.84
CA ASN A 259 6.98 -34.13 -28.47
C ASN A 259 5.99 -33.42 -27.53
N SER A 260 6.19 -33.42 -26.21
CA SER A 260 5.31 -32.74 -25.24
C SER A 260 5.58 -31.24 -25.08
N VAL A 261 6.72 -30.73 -25.56
CA VAL A 261 6.96 -29.27 -25.61
C VAL A 261 6.10 -28.60 -26.70
N SER A 262 5.65 -29.34 -27.73
CA SER A 262 4.70 -28.78 -28.71
C SER A 262 3.35 -28.46 -28.08
N VAL A 263 2.93 -29.22 -27.04
CA VAL A 263 1.68 -29.00 -26.31
C VAL A 263 1.80 -27.77 -25.41
N VAL A 264 2.96 -27.58 -24.76
CA VAL A 264 3.25 -26.37 -23.97
C VAL A 264 3.39 -25.14 -24.87
N LEU A 265 4.06 -25.24 -26.02
CA LEU A 265 4.07 -24.17 -27.02
C LEU A 265 2.68 -23.92 -27.60
N GLN A 266 1.87 -24.95 -27.86
CA GLN A 266 0.48 -24.80 -28.30
C GLN A 266 -0.41 -24.18 -27.24
N GLN A 267 -0.20 -24.47 -25.96
CA GLN A 267 -0.95 -23.85 -24.86
C GLN A 267 -0.48 -22.43 -24.60
N CYS A 268 0.81 -22.14 -24.70
CA CYS A 268 1.32 -20.76 -24.68
C CYS A 268 0.79 -19.96 -25.89
N VAL A 269 0.77 -20.53 -27.10
CA VAL A 269 0.20 -19.89 -28.30
C VAL A 269 -1.32 -19.78 -28.21
N TYR A 270 -2.03 -20.75 -27.63
CA TYR A 270 -3.48 -20.69 -27.42
C TYR A 270 -3.87 -19.62 -26.39
N TRP A 271 -3.11 -19.53 -25.29
CA TRP A 271 -3.24 -18.44 -24.33
C TRP A 271 -2.90 -17.07 -24.96
N PHE A 272 -1.90 -17.00 -25.83
CA PHE A 272 -1.40 -15.74 -26.40
C PHE A 272 -2.15 -15.25 -27.65
N VAL A 273 -2.64 -16.15 -28.52
CA VAL A 273 -3.29 -15.84 -29.80
C VAL A 273 -4.81 -15.92 -29.71
N VAL A 274 -5.36 -16.77 -28.85
CA VAL A 274 -6.82 -16.98 -28.75
C VAL A 274 -7.38 -16.30 -27.50
N LEU A 275 -6.81 -16.52 -26.32
CA LEU A 275 -7.34 -15.95 -25.07
C LEU A 275 -6.92 -14.49 -24.84
N CYS A 276 -5.68 -14.11 -25.14
CA CYS A 276 -5.21 -12.74 -24.91
C CYS A 276 -5.97 -11.69 -25.73
N PRO A 277 -6.20 -11.88 -27.05
CA PRO A 277 -7.03 -10.96 -27.82
C PRO A 277 -8.49 -11.03 -27.41
N LEU A 278 -9.02 -12.19 -26.98
CA LEU A 278 -10.41 -12.34 -26.55
C LEU A 278 -10.67 -11.67 -25.19
N VAL A 279 -9.71 -11.69 -24.27
CA VAL A 279 -9.76 -10.98 -22.98
C VAL A 279 -9.62 -9.47 -23.20
N LEU A 280 -8.73 -9.04 -24.10
CA LEU A 280 -8.70 -7.65 -24.58
C LEU A 280 -10.01 -7.26 -25.30
N TYR A 281 -10.59 -8.11 -26.15
CA TYR A 281 -11.86 -7.87 -26.86
C TYR A 281 -13.05 -7.80 -25.89
N LEU A 282 -13.12 -8.70 -24.91
CA LEU A 282 -14.19 -8.80 -23.91
C LEU A 282 -14.12 -7.71 -22.84
N GLN A 283 -12.95 -7.11 -22.60
CA GLN A 283 -12.82 -5.95 -21.70
C GLN A 283 -12.92 -4.60 -22.41
N VAL A 284 -12.62 -4.52 -23.72
CA VAL A 284 -12.73 -3.29 -24.51
C VAL A 284 -14.15 -3.03 -25.01
N ILE A 285 -14.95 -4.07 -25.33
CA ILE A 285 -16.33 -3.89 -25.82
C ILE A 285 -17.28 -3.27 -24.77
N PRO A 286 -17.25 -3.65 -23.47
CA PRO A 286 -18.08 -2.98 -22.46
C PRO A 286 -17.69 -1.51 -22.28
N MET A 287 -16.38 -1.17 -22.32
CA MET A 287 -15.91 0.21 -22.25
C MET A 287 -16.27 1.00 -23.52
N ALA A 288 -16.14 0.42 -24.72
CA ALA A 288 -16.49 1.07 -25.98
C ALA A 288 -18.01 1.28 -26.12
N LEU A 289 -18.84 0.35 -25.63
CA LEU A 289 -20.31 0.50 -25.60
C LEU A 289 -20.77 1.53 -24.55
N LEU A 290 -20.08 1.65 -23.41
CA LEU A 290 -20.35 2.71 -22.42
C LEU A 290 -19.93 4.10 -22.92
N ILE A 291 -18.89 4.20 -23.75
CA ILE A 291 -18.46 5.45 -24.39
C ILE A 291 -19.38 5.83 -25.56
N CYS A 292 -19.95 4.87 -26.28
CA CYS A 292 -20.91 5.12 -27.37
C CYS A 292 -22.38 5.27 -26.93
N ALA A 293 -22.76 4.84 -25.71
CA ALA A 293 -24.12 5.02 -25.18
C ALA A 293 -24.30 6.31 -24.34
N GLY A 294 -23.27 7.17 -24.29
CA GLY A 294 -23.25 8.46 -23.61
C GLY A 294 -23.05 9.65 -24.54
N TYR A 295 -23.47 9.53 -25.81
CA TYR A 295 -23.61 10.62 -26.78
C TYR A 295 -24.99 10.54 -27.46
#